data_AF-A0A417YP53-F1
#
_entry.id   AF-A0A417YP53-F1
#
_cell.length_a   1.000
_cell.length_b   1.000
_cell.length_c   1.000
_cell.angle_alpha   90.00
_cell.angle_beta   90.00
_cell.angle_gamma   90.00
#
_symmetry.space_group_name_H-M   'P 1'
#
loop_
_entity.id
_entity.type
_entity.pdbx_description
1 polymer ?
#
loop_
_entity_poly.entity_id
_entity_poly.type
_entity_poly.pdbx_seq_one_letter_code
_entity_poly.pdbx_strand_id
1 'polypeptide(L)'
;MKKYIIFAVSFLCAYTLLQILSGMLLTFTYTPNITEAWNESGTLAQKTIIGSSSSSFLISLVIALLAASIAYFFANKFRKADAK
;
A
#
# COMPACT_ATOMS: atom_id res chain seq x y z
N MET A 1 -24.91 -3.78 -4.42
CA MET A 1 -23.97 -4.46 -3.50
C MET A 1 -23.08 -5.51 -4.19
N LYS A 2 -23.59 -6.58 -4.83
CA LYS A 2 -22.72 -7.62 -5.46
C LYS A 2 -21.69 -7.10 -6.47
N LYS A 3 -22.10 -6.20 -7.39
CA LYS A 3 -21.19 -5.63 -8.43
C LYS A 3 -20.07 -4.78 -7.83
N TYR A 4 -20.33 -4.11 -6.71
CA TYR A 4 -19.33 -3.32 -5.98
C TYR A 4 -18.31 -4.23 -5.29
N ILE A 5 -18.78 -5.30 -4.64
CA ILE A 5 -17.91 -6.26 -3.96
C ILE A 5 -16.93 -6.92 -4.95
N ILE A 6 -17.40 -7.34 -6.12
CA ILE A 6 -16.55 -7.93 -7.16
C ILE A 6 -15.47 -6.94 -7.63
N PHE A 7 -15.85 -5.68 -7.85
CA PHE A 7 -14.90 -4.61 -8.19
C PHE A 7 -13.87 -4.36 -7.08
N ALA A 8 -14.33 -4.23 -5.84
CA ALA A 8 -13.47 -3.95 -4.69
C ALA A 8 -12.44 -5.07 -4.46
N VAL A 9 -12.85 -6.34 -4.57
CA VAL A 9 -11.94 -7.49 -4.46
C VAL A 9 -10.90 -7.48 -5.59
N SER A 10 -11.34 -7.24 -6.83
CA SER A 10 -10.42 -7.15 -7.97
C SER A 10 -9.42 -5.99 -7.82
N PHE A 11 -9.89 -4.84 -7.34
CA PHE A 11 -9.04 -3.69 -7.04
C PHE A 11 -8.02 -4.00 -5.95
N LEU A 12 -8.43 -4.70 -4.88
CA LEU A 12 -7.53 -5.08 -3.79
C LEU A 12 -6.42 -6.04 -4.25
N CYS A 13 -6.76 -6.99 -5.13
CA CYS A 13 -5.77 -7.87 -5.77
C CYS A 13 -4.77 -7.06 -6.61
N ALA A 14 -5.25 -6.15 -7.46
CA ALA A 14 -4.39 -5.28 -8.26
C ALA A 14 -3.50 -4.37 -7.39
N TYR A 15 -4.07 -3.77 -6.34
CA TYR A 15 -3.35 -2.96 -5.38
C TYR A 15 -2.21 -3.73 -4.71
N THR A 16 -2.47 -4.97 -4.27
CA THR A 16 -1.45 -5.83 -3.64
C THR A 16 -0.30 -6.13 -4.61
N LEU A 17 -0.61 -6.45 -5.87
CA LEU A 17 0.40 -6.69 -6.91
C LEU A 17 1.26 -5.44 -7.14
N LEU A 18 0.64 -4.26 -7.24
CA LEU A 18 1.35 -2.99 -7.40
C LEU A 18 2.23 -2.67 -6.19
N GLN A 19 1.75 -2.95 -4.98
CA GLN A 19 2.52 -2.74 -3.75
C GLN A 19 3.79 -3.61 -3.73
N ILE A 20 3.68 -4.88 -4.13
CA ILE A 20 4.83 -5.79 -4.23
C ILE A 20 5.82 -5.31 -5.29
N LEU A 21 5.35 -4.97 -6.48
CA LEU A 21 6.19 -4.47 -7.57
C LEU A 21 6.91 -3.17 -7.20
N SER A 22 6.19 -2.24 -6.55
CA SER A 22 6.78 -1.00 -6.05
C SER A 22 7.83 -1.24 -4.97
N GLY A 23 7.57 -2.17 -4.05
CA GLY A 23 8.55 -2.58 -3.03
C GLY A 23 9.80 -3.23 -3.65
N MET A 24 9.63 -4.05 -4.68
CA MET A 24 10.75 -4.63 -5.43
C MET A 24 11.57 -3.55 -6.15
N LEU A 25 10.91 -2.60 -6.82
CA LEU A 25 11.59 -1.47 -7.45
C LEU A 25 12.36 -0.62 -6.45
N LEU A 26 11.77 -0.35 -5.28
CA LEU A 26 12.45 0.38 -4.22
C LEU A 26 13.70 -0.37 -3.76
N THR A 27 13.60 -1.68 -3.58
CA THR A 27 14.76 -2.52 -3.20
C THR A 27 15.84 -2.54 -4.28
N PHE A 28 15.45 -2.53 -5.56
CA PHE A 28 16.40 -2.50 -6.68
C PHE A 28 17.11 -1.16 -6.85
N THR A 29 16.43 -0.06 -6.51
CA THR A 29 16.94 1.30 -6.74
C THR A 29 17.58 1.92 -5.51
N TYR A 30 17.27 1.41 -4.32
CA TYR A 30 17.80 1.91 -3.06
C TYR A 30 19.13 1.24 -2.73
N THR A 31 20.20 2.04 -2.63
CA THR A 31 21.49 1.57 -2.09
C THR A 31 21.52 1.85 -0.59
N PRO A 32 21.58 0.83 0.28
CA PRO A 32 21.60 1.05 1.72
C PRO A 32 22.96 1.62 2.18
N ASN A 33 22.93 2.67 2.99
CA ASN A 33 24.13 3.20 3.65
C ASN A 33 24.47 2.36 4.89
N ILE A 34 25.32 1.36 4.69
CA ILE A 34 25.75 0.44 5.74
C ILE A 34 26.55 1.13 6.86
N THR A 35 27.32 2.18 6.54
CA THR A 35 28.18 2.89 7.51
C THR A 35 27.33 3.68 8.50
N GLU A 36 26.31 4.36 8.00
CA GLU A 36 25.35 5.10 8.81
C GLU A 36 24.50 4.15 9.66
N ALA A 37 24.00 3.06 9.07
CA ALA A 37 23.26 2.04 9.81
C ALA A 37 24.09 1.40 10.94
N TRP A 38 25.38 1.18 10.72
CA TRP A 38 26.30 0.66 11.73
C TRP A 38 26.50 1.64 12.89
N ASN A 39 26.76 2.92 12.59
CA ASN A 39 26.95 3.95 13.61
C ASN A 39 25.71 4.17 14.47
N GLU A 40 24.51 4.14 13.86
CA GLU A 40 23.24 4.18 14.59
C GLU A 40 23.12 2.96 15.52
N SER A 41 23.37 1.74 15.03
CA SER A 41 23.22 0.51 15.83
C SER A 41 24.14 0.44 17.06
N GLY A 42 25.34 1.04 17.01
CA GLY A 42 26.27 1.08 18.14
C GLY A 42 25.81 1.96 19.31
N THR A 43 24.85 2.84 19.10
CA THR A 43 24.30 3.75 20.13
C THR A 43 22.96 3.31 20.70
N LEU A 44 22.30 2.31 20.09
CA LEU A 44 21.01 1.81 20.54
C LEU A 44 21.15 0.84 21.72
N ALA A 45 20.21 0.90 22.67
CA ALA A 45 20.15 -0.03 23.79
C ALA A 45 20.02 -1.49 23.28
N GLN A 46 20.72 -2.44 23.90
CA GLN A 46 20.74 -3.88 23.57
C GLN A 46 19.36 -4.58 23.67
N LYS A 47 18.30 -3.83 23.98
CA LYS A 47 16.92 -4.28 24.06
C LYS A 47 16.10 -3.59 22.98
N THR A 48 15.93 -4.25 21.84
CA THR A 48 14.97 -3.84 20.81
C THR A 48 13.56 -4.10 21.33
N ILE A 49 12.80 -3.03 21.56
CA ILE A 49 11.35 -3.16 21.75
C ILE A 49 10.79 -3.54 20.37
N ILE A 50 10.33 -4.77 20.22
CA ILE A 50 9.54 -5.18 19.04
C ILE A 50 8.15 -4.53 19.19
N GLY A 51 8.10 -3.23 18.95
CA GLY A 51 6.87 -2.48 18.79
C GLY A 51 6.36 -2.73 17.39
N SER A 52 5.36 -3.61 17.23
CA SER A 52 4.59 -3.66 15.99
C SER A 52 3.99 -2.27 15.78
N SER A 53 4.49 -1.51 14.81
CA SER A 53 3.82 -0.30 14.33
C SER A 53 2.58 -0.74 13.54
N SER A 54 1.56 -1.24 14.25
CA SER A 54 0.29 -1.70 13.68
C SER A 54 -0.44 -0.58 12.93
N SER A 55 -0.04 0.67 13.20
CA SER A 55 -0.46 1.90 12.51
C SER A 55 -0.27 1.83 10.99
N SER A 56 0.89 1.37 10.51
CA SER A 56 1.21 1.44 9.08
C SER A 56 0.31 0.56 8.21
N PHE A 57 -0.10 -0.61 8.70
CA PHE A 57 -1.02 -1.49 7.96
C PHE A 57 -2.43 -0.91 7.88
N LEU A 58 -2.96 -0.40 9.00
CA LEU A 58 -4.29 0.20 9.04
C LEU A 58 -4.39 1.43 8.14
N ILE A 59 -3.35 2.26 8.12
CA ILE A 59 -3.28 3.43 7.24
C ILE A 59 -3.31 3.00 5.76
N SER A 60 -2.49 2.03 5.36
CA SER A 60 -2.52 1.51 3.97
C SER A 60 -3.88 0.92 3.60
N LEU A 61 -4.54 0.20 4.52
CA LEU A 61 -5.87 -0.35 4.29
C LEU A 61 -6.91 0.75 4.04
N VAL A 62 -6.90 1.81 4.85
CA VAL A 62 -7.81 2.95 4.69
C VAL A 62 -7.58 3.63 3.34
N ILE A 63 -6.33 3.86 2.95
CA ILE A 63 -5.98 4.45 1.66
C ILE A 63 -6.48 3.56 0.51
N ALA A 64 -6.28 2.25 0.60
CA ALA A 64 -6.74 1.30 -0.41
C ALA A 64 -8.27 1.33 -0.58
N LEU A 65 -9.02 1.40 0.53
CA LEU A 65 -10.48 1.49 0.51
C LEU A 65 -11.00 2.82 -0.07
N LEU A 66 -10.34 3.93 0.24
CA LEU A 66 -10.64 5.23 -0.35
C LEU A 66 -10.39 5.22 -1.86
N ALA A 67 -9.24 4.69 -2.29
CA ALA A 67 -8.90 4.56 -3.70
C ALA A 67 -9.91 3.67 -4.45
N ALA A 68 -10.31 2.54 -3.86
CA ALA A 68 -11.34 1.66 -4.42
C ALA A 68 -12.68 2.39 -4.57
N SER A 69 -13.08 3.18 -3.57
CA SER A 69 -14.34 3.94 -3.59
C SER A 69 -14.33 5.00 -4.70
N ILE A 70 -13.22 5.73 -4.84
CA ILE A 70 -13.03 6.74 -5.89
C ILE A 70 -13.06 6.07 -7.27
N ALA A 71 -12.29 4.99 -7.46
CA ALA A 71 -12.23 4.27 -8.72
C ALA A 71 -13.60 3.72 -9.13
N TYR A 72 -14.39 3.20 -8.18
CA TYR A 72 -15.75 2.74 -8.45
C TYR A 72 -16.69 3.88 -8.85
N PHE A 73 -16.56 5.05 -8.20
CA PHE A 73 -17.34 6.23 -8.55
C PHE A 73 -17.06 6.70 -9.98
N PHE A 74 -15.78 6.77 -10.36
CA PHE A 74 -15.37 7.10 -11.73
C PHE A 74 -15.86 6.05 -12.73
N ALA A 75 -15.65 4.76 -12.46
CA ALA A 75 -16.11 3.69 -13.34
C ALA A 75 -17.64 3.74 -13.58
N ASN A 76 -18.41 4.06 -12.54
CA ASN A 76 -19.86 4.19 -12.68
C ASN A 76 -20.29 5.47 -13.42
N LYS A 77 -19.55 6.58 -13.26
CA LYS A 77 -19.79 7.83 -14.00
C LYS A 77 -19.49 7.68 -15.49
N PHE A 78 -18.36 7.05 -15.84
CA PHE A 78 -17.99 6.79 -17.24
C PHE A 78 -18.95 5.81 -17.91
N ARG A 79 -19.33 4.71 -17.24
CA ARG A 79 -20.33 3.76 -17.77
C ARG A 79 -21.69 4.41 -18.05
N LYS A 80 -22.06 5.46 -17.32
CA LYS A 80 -23.32 6.19 -17.53
C LYS A 80 -23.20 7.25 -18.64
N ALA A 81 -21.99 7.72 -18.95
CA ALA A 81 -21.71 8.64 -20.05
C ALA A 81 -21.70 7.92 -21.41
N ASP A 82 -21.23 6.67 -21.45
CA ASP A 82 -21.20 5.83 -22.66
C ASP A 82 -22.59 5.30 -23.07
N ALA A 83 -23.54 5.28 -22.13
CA ALA A 83 -24.90 4.78 -22.34
C ALA A 83 -25.91 5.85 -22.81
N LYS A 84 -25.44 7.04 -23.20
CA LYS A 84 -26.24 8.17 -23.67
C LYS A 84 -25.81 8.60 -25.06
#